data_AF-A0A5N7JQG7-F1
#
_entry.id   AF-A0A5N7JQG7-F1
#
_cell.length_a   1.000
_cell.length_b   1.000
_cell.length_c   1.000
_cell.angle_alpha   90.00
_cell.angle_beta   90.00
_cell.angle_gamma   90.00
#
_symmetry.space_group_name_H-M   'P 1'
#
loop_
_entity.id
_entity.type
_entity.pdbx_description
1 polymer ?
#
loop_
_entity_poly.entity_id
_entity_poly.type
_entity_poly.pdbx_seq_one_letter_code
_entity_poly.pdbx_strand_id
1 'polypeptide(L)'
;MDKTITVDQLATTDLRSVNEIWLGGTHTQLCLWRGEQVFTHEMMSEGTHEQNIRRLCLQLVNPDDKAAVAAVELIARERLEKLGKQGEFYPAEEADTYQ
;
A
#
# COMPACT_ATOMS: atom_id res chain seq x y z
N MET A 1 1.78 15.00 4.52
CA MET A 1 2.01 15.13 3.07
C MET A 1 2.11 13.72 2.52
N ASP A 2 1.13 13.31 1.74
CA ASP A 2 1.12 12.04 1.02
C ASP A 2 2.22 12.08 -0.04
N LYS A 3 3.11 11.07 -0.03
CA LYS A 3 4.20 11.00 -0.98
C LYS A 3 3.69 10.27 -2.22
N THR A 4 3.67 10.94 -3.36
CA THR A 4 3.32 10.33 -4.64
C THR A 4 4.59 9.92 -5.39
N ILE A 5 4.66 8.66 -5.81
CA ILE A 5 5.77 8.10 -6.59
C ILE A 5 5.22 7.30 -7.79
N THR A 6 6.06 7.01 -8.78
CA THR A 6 5.71 6.10 -9.89
C THR A 6 6.08 4.66 -9.55
N VAL A 7 5.60 3.70 -10.35
CA VAL A 7 5.94 2.27 -10.21
C VAL A 7 7.44 2.02 -10.30
N ASP A 8 8.15 2.69 -11.21
CA ASP A 8 9.61 2.63 -11.31
C ASP A 8 10.30 3.04 -9.99
N GLN A 9 9.81 4.13 -9.39
CA GLN A 9 10.33 4.65 -8.12
C GLN A 9 10.01 3.74 -6.92
N LEU A 10 9.02 2.84 -7.02
CA LEU A 10 8.69 1.89 -5.95
C LEU A 10 9.88 0.95 -5.66
N ALA A 11 10.60 0.55 -6.70
CA ALA A 11 11.74 -0.36 -6.59
C ALA A 11 12.90 0.27 -5.80
N THR A 12 13.05 1.59 -5.84
CA THR A 12 14.13 2.33 -5.18
C THR A 12 13.70 3.06 -3.92
N THR A 13 12.39 3.27 -3.72
CA THR A 13 11.86 4.00 -2.58
C THR A 13 11.99 3.20 -1.29
N ASP A 14 12.36 3.90 -0.21
CA ASP A 14 12.35 3.35 1.13
C ASP A 14 10.90 3.23 1.66
N LEU A 15 10.46 1.99 1.86
CA LEU A 15 9.11 1.66 2.36
C LEU A 15 9.08 1.43 3.88
N ARG A 16 10.19 1.63 4.60
CA ARG A 16 10.26 1.26 6.03
C ARG A 16 9.32 2.07 6.90
N SER A 17 9.10 3.33 6.53
CA SER A 17 8.16 4.21 7.23
C SER A 17 6.75 4.18 6.64
N VAL A 18 6.50 3.44 5.56
CA VAL A 18 5.19 3.40 4.90
C VAL A 18 4.30 2.39 5.60
N ASN A 19 3.07 2.82 5.91
CA ASN A 19 2.07 1.98 6.56
C ASN A 19 0.92 1.63 5.61
N GLU A 20 0.67 2.43 4.59
CA GLU A 20 -0.35 2.14 3.57
C GLU A 20 0.20 2.49 2.18
N ILE A 21 -0.08 1.64 1.20
CA ILE A 21 0.23 1.86 -0.20
C ILE A 21 -1.10 1.94 -0.97
N TRP A 22 -1.29 3.03 -1.69
CA TRP A 22 -2.46 3.33 -2.49
C TRP A 22 -2.07 3.53 -3.93
N LEU A 23 -2.76 2.93 -4.88
CA LEU A 23 -2.65 3.22 -6.31
C LEU A 23 -3.58 4.40 -6.63
N GLY A 24 -3.00 5.53 -7.03
CA GLY A 24 -3.75 6.72 -7.41
C GLY A 24 -3.62 7.02 -8.90
N GLY A 25 -4.75 7.09 -9.59
CA GLY A 25 -4.89 7.75 -10.88
C GLY A 25 -5.44 9.18 -10.71
N THR A 26 -5.71 9.87 -11.81
CA THR A 26 -6.25 11.24 -11.78
C THR A 26 -7.60 11.32 -11.05
N HIS A 27 -8.44 10.28 -11.13
CA HIS A 27 -9.83 10.30 -10.63
C HIS A 27 -10.19 9.13 -9.69
N THR A 28 -9.29 8.18 -9.44
CA THR A 28 -9.57 6.97 -8.62
C THR A 28 -8.36 6.58 -7.77
N GLN A 29 -8.63 6.21 -6.53
CA GLN A 29 -7.63 5.70 -5.59
C GLN A 29 -8.02 4.30 -5.13
N LEU A 30 -7.13 3.34 -5.29
CA LEU A 30 -7.29 1.95 -4.88
C LEU A 30 -6.29 1.64 -3.78
N CYS A 31 -6.74 1.11 -2.65
CA CYS A 31 -5.82 0.62 -1.62
C CYS A 31 -5.15 -0.65 -2.16
N LEU A 32 -3.82 -0.69 -2.20
CA LEU A 32 -3.06 -1.87 -2.62
C LEU A 32 -2.56 -2.69 -1.44
N TRP A 33 -2.13 -2.01 -0.38
CA TRP A 33 -1.56 -2.70 0.78
C TRP A 33 -1.72 -1.86 2.03
N ARG A 34 -2.02 -2.54 3.14
CA ARG A 34 -2.03 -1.97 4.47
C ARG A 34 -1.13 -2.79 5.37
N GLY A 35 -0.08 -2.17 5.88
CA GLY A 35 0.79 -2.76 6.88
C GLY A 35 0.05 -3.09 8.15
N GLU A 36 0.40 -4.21 8.76
CA GLU A 36 -0.09 -4.57 10.08
C GLU A 36 0.40 -3.52 11.09
N GLN A 37 -0.52 -2.73 11.62
CA GLN A 37 -0.20 -1.79 12.67
C GLN A 37 -0.10 -2.57 13.99
N VAL A 38 1.12 -2.67 14.53
CA VAL A 38 1.32 -3.15 15.89
C VAL A 38 0.82 -2.07 16.84
N PHE A 39 -0.44 -2.22 17.28
CA PHE A 39 -0.98 -1.42 18.37
C PHE A 39 -0.25 -1.79 19.66
N THR A 40 0.86 -1.10 19.95
CA THR A 40 1.43 -1.16 21.29
C THR A 40 0.47 -0.48 22.25
N HIS A 41 0.19 -1.13 23.38
CA HIS A 41 -0.79 -0.72 24.39
C HIS A 41 -0.64 0.75 24.87
N GLU A 42 0.54 1.36 24.67
CA GLU A 42 0.83 2.77 24.94
C GLU A 42 0.14 3.77 23.98
N MET A 43 -0.40 3.31 22.85
CA MET A 43 -1.06 4.13 21.82
C MET A 43 -2.57 4.32 22.05
N MET A 44 -3.10 3.91 23.22
CA MET A 44 -4.51 4.05 23.61
C MET A 44 -4.84 5.30 24.44
N SER A 45 -3.86 6.17 24.73
CA SER A 45 -4.10 7.45 25.40
C SER A 45 -4.05 8.61 24.41
N GLU A 46 -5.20 9.25 24.23
CA GLU A 46 -5.42 10.59 23.65
C GLU A 46 -4.65 10.96 22.37
N GLY A 47 -5.32 10.82 21.22
CA GLY A 47 -5.20 11.80 20.13
C GLY A 47 -4.01 11.71 19.16
N THR A 48 -3.18 10.68 19.20
CA THR A 48 -2.03 10.52 18.27
C THR A 48 -2.20 9.40 17.22
N HIS A 49 -3.39 8.81 17.14
CA HIS A 49 -3.67 7.68 16.23
C HIS A 49 -3.55 8.05 14.73
N GLU A 50 -3.97 9.26 14.35
CA GLU A 50 -4.02 9.69 12.94
C GLU A 50 -2.71 10.34 12.45
N GLN A 51 -1.77 10.65 13.35
CA GLN A 51 -0.53 11.39 13.02
C GLN A 51 0.57 10.48 12.44
N ASN A 52 0.45 9.15 12.58
CA ASN A 52 1.47 8.18 12.12
C ASN A 52 0.99 7.31 10.95
N ILE A 53 -0.02 7.76 10.20
CA ILE A 53 -0.41 7.11 8.95
C ILE A 53 0.43 7.71 7.82
N ARG A 54 1.53 7.05 7.45
CA ARG A 54 2.32 7.42 6.29
C ARG A 54 1.82 6.68 5.06
N ARG A 55 0.97 7.36 4.29
CA ARG A 55 0.43 6.87 3.02
C ARG A 55 1.42 7.15 1.88
N LEU A 56 1.65 6.11 1.08
CA LEU A 56 2.37 6.20 -0.18
C LEU A 56 1.38 6.06 -1.32
N CYS A 57 1.30 7.08 -2.17
CA CYS A 57 0.50 7.03 -3.39
C CYS A 57 1.38 6.63 -4.57
N LEU A 58 1.02 5.55 -5.24
CA LEU A 58 1.64 5.07 -6.47
C LEU A 58 0.83 5.58 -7.65
N GLN A 59 1.45 6.39 -8.50
CA GLN A 59 0.87 6.77 -9.77
C GLN A 59 0.84 5.57 -10.72
N LEU A 60 -0.38 5.13 -11.01
CA LEU A 60 -0.66 4.11 -12.00
C LEU A 60 -1.50 4.73 -13.13
N VAL A 61 -1.12 4.46 -14.38
CA VAL A 61 -1.79 5.02 -15.57
C VAL A 61 -3.28 4.70 -15.57
N ASN A 62 -3.63 3.47 -15.18
CA ASN A 62 -5.01 3.07 -15.00
C ASN A 62 -5.12 2.11 -13.80
N PRO A 63 -5.70 2.53 -12.66
CA PRO A 63 -5.93 1.66 -11.51
C PRO A 63 -7.05 0.63 -11.72
N ASP A 64 -7.80 0.70 -12.81
CA ASP A 64 -8.78 -0.32 -13.22
C ASP A 64 -8.12 -1.49 -13.98
N ASP A 65 -6.88 -1.30 -14.46
CA ASP A 65 -6.15 -2.32 -15.19
C ASP A 65 -5.60 -3.38 -14.23
N LYS A 66 -6.34 -4.49 -14.09
CA LYS A 66 -6.00 -5.60 -13.17
C LYS A 66 -4.59 -6.16 -13.40
N ALA A 67 -4.12 -6.21 -14.65
CA ALA A 67 -2.79 -6.72 -14.96
C ALA A 67 -1.69 -5.77 -14.46
N ALA A 68 -1.87 -4.47 -14.66
CA ALA A 68 -0.97 -3.44 -14.15
C ALA A 68 -0.99 -3.41 -12.61
N VAL A 69 -2.16 -3.52 -11.98
CA VAL A 69 -2.31 -3.62 -10.52
C VAL A 69 -1.56 -4.83 -9.98
N ALA A 70 -1.75 -6.02 -10.57
CA ALA A 70 -1.08 -7.26 -10.15
C ALA A 70 0.46 -7.18 -10.32
N ALA A 71 0.95 -6.57 -11.39
CA ALA A 71 2.38 -6.34 -11.59
C ALA A 71 2.97 -5.43 -10.50
N VAL A 72 2.26 -4.36 -10.14
CA VAL A 72 2.69 -3.45 -9.07
C VAL A 72 2.61 -4.13 -7.70
N GLU A 73 1.56 -4.93 -7.46
CA GLU A 73 1.42 -5.74 -6.25
C GLU A 73 2.63 -6.66 -6.06
N LEU A 74 3.03 -7.37 -7.10
CA LEU A 74 4.13 -8.33 -7.03
C LEU A 74 5.44 -7.63 -6.67
N ILE A 75 5.71 -6.47 -7.27
CA ILE A 75 6.86 -5.63 -6.92
C ILE A 75 6.75 -5.15 -5.46
N ALA A 76 5.61 -4.62 -5.05
CA ALA A 76 5.39 -4.13 -3.68
C ALA A 76 5.61 -5.25 -2.66
N ARG A 77 5.05 -6.44 -2.93
CA ARG A 77 5.16 -7.65 -2.10
C ARG A 77 6.62 -8.06 -1.92
N GLU A 78 7.36 -8.24 -3.01
CA GLU A 78 8.79 -8.58 -2.93
C GLU A 78 9.60 -7.57 -2.11
N ARG A 79 9.28 -6.27 -2.24
CA ARG A 79 9.97 -5.20 -1.50
C ARG A 79 9.62 -5.21 -0.02
N LEU A 80 8.34 -5.39 0.31
CA LEU A 80 7.85 -5.45 1.69
C LEU A 80 8.38 -6.72 2.40
N GLU A 81 8.40 -7.86 1.72
CA GLU A 81 8.99 -9.10 2.22
C GLU A 81 10.49 -8.96 2.50
N LYS A 82 11.25 -8.35 1.58
CA LYS A 82 12.68 -8.04 1.80
C LYS A 82 12.91 -7.12 3.00
N LEU A 83 11.94 -6.30 3.35
CA LEU A 83 11.97 -5.41 4.51
C LEU A 83 11.39 -6.06 5.78
N GLY A 84 10.89 -7.29 5.71
CA GLY A 84 10.21 -7.97 6.81
C GLY A 84 8.90 -7.30 7.24
N LYS A 85 8.26 -6.55 6.34
CA LYS A 85 6.98 -5.88 6.61
C LYS A 85 5.83 -6.85 6.39
N GLN A 86 5.00 -7.00 7.41
CA GLN A 86 3.75 -7.74 7.32
C GLN A 86 2.57 -6.79 7.09
N GLY A 87 1.54 -7.29 6.42
CA GLY A 87 0.34 -6.53 6.10
C GLY A 87 -0.56 -7.27 5.12
N GLU A 88 -1.70 -6.67 4.83
CA GLU A 88 -2.74 -7.21 3.96
C GLU A 88 -2.75 -6.47 2.62
N PHE A 89 -2.76 -7.21 1.51
CA PHE A 89 -2.87 -6.67 0.15
C PHE A 89 -4.33 -6.57 -0.28
N TYR A 90 -4.67 -5.53 -1.04
CA TYR A 90 -6.00 -5.22 -1.53
C TYR A 90 -6.03 -4.90 -3.04
N PRO A 91 -7.12 -5.24 -3.75
CA PRO A 91 -8.16 -6.15 -3.32
C PRO A 91 -7.53 -7.53 -3.09
N ALA A 92 -7.67 -8.09 -1.89
CA ALA A 92 -7.23 -9.43 -1.59
C ALA A 92 -8.00 -10.29 -2.57
N GLU A 93 -7.31 -10.84 -3.57
CA GLU A 93 -7.86 -11.63 -4.67
C GLU A 93 -9.33 -11.96 -4.43
N GLU A 94 -10.25 -11.26 -5.09
CA GLU A 94 -11.51 -11.91 -5.48
C GLU A 94 -11.12 -12.93 -6.55
N ALA A 95 -10.32 -13.93 -6.16
CA ALA A 95 -10.12 -15.14 -6.90
C ALA A 95 -11.50 -15.77 -6.99
N ASP A 96 -12.07 -15.72 -8.18
CA ASP A 96 -13.04 -16.69 -8.68
C ASP A 96 -14.11 -17.16 -7.70
N THR A 97 -15.20 -16.38 -7.56
CA THR A 97 -16.51 -16.96 -7.21
C THR A 97 -17.61 -16.44 -8.14
N TYR A 98 -17.36 -16.46 -9.45
CA TYR A 98 -18.47 -16.55 -10.42
C TYR A 98 -18.36 -17.91 -11.12
N GLN A 99 -18.88 -18.93 -10.43
CA GLN A 99 -19.18 -20.24 -11.01
C GLN A 99 -20.54 -20.22 -11.70
#